data_AF-A0A365MY79-F1
#
_entry.id   AF-A0A365MY79-F1
#
_cell.length_a   1.000
_cell.length_b   1.000
_cell.length_c   1.000
_cell.angle_alpha   90.00
_cell.angle_beta   90.00
_cell.angle_gamma   90.00
#
_symmetry.space_group_name_H-M   'P 1'
#
loop_
_entity.id
_entity.type
_entity.pdbx_description
1 polymer ?
#
loop_
_entity_poly.entity_id
_entity_poly.type
_entity_poly.pdbx_seq_one_letter_code
_entity_poly.pdbx_strand_id
1 'polypeptide(L)'
;MPDISDAETMASFEEAASMEVCYFSTTAWKYCGDIIIKPILGIPRVEENALQDIWNELNGALKAMDEILSGRSYLGGKEFTLVDIWTMPWVSQLIDLKGLDIFFAELPHLRNWWERVSLRPAWKEACGLMDEAMEVMRQNAANGWEL
;
A
#
# COMPACT_ATOMS: atom_id res chain seq x y z
N MET A 1 14.46 -9.84 6.05
CA MET A 1 14.36 -10.12 7.49
C MET A 1 15.61 -9.55 8.14
N PRO A 2 15.51 -8.77 9.22
CA PRO A 2 16.68 -8.39 10.02
C PRO A 2 17.44 -9.60 10.55
N ASP A 3 18.68 -9.38 11.01
CA ASP A 3 19.40 -10.37 11.80
C ASP A 3 18.67 -10.58 13.13
N ILE A 4 18.25 -11.81 13.40
CA ILE A 4 17.51 -12.17 14.62
C ILE A 4 18.34 -12.01 15.89
N SER A 5 19.67 -11.92 15.78
CA SER A 5 20.56 -11.66 16.91
C SER A 5 20.62 -10.17 17.29
N ASP A 6 20.21 -9.28 16.38
CA ASP A 6 20.06 -7.85 16.65
C ASP A 6 18.64 -7.56 17.15
N ALA A 7 18.49 -7.55 18.47
CA ALA A 7 17.21 -7.34 19.12
C ALA A 7 16.57 -5.96 18.79
N GLU A 8 17.38 -4.92 18.56
CA GLU A 8 16.87 -3.56 18.31
C GLU A 8 16.30 -3.45 16.90
N THR A 9 17.05 -3.94 15.91
CA THR A 9 16.58 -3.96 14.52
C THR A 9 15.40 -4.91 14.36
N MET A 10 15.41 -6.07 15.02
CA MET A 10 14.28 -7.00 14.99
C MET A 10 13.02 -6.40 15.64
N ALA A 11 13.15 -5.70 16.78
CA ALA A 11 12.01 -5.04 17.43
C ALA A 11 11.39 -3.96 16.54
N SER A 12 12.21 -3.14 15.89
CA SER A 12 11.73 -2.09 14.97
C SER A 12 11.00 -2.68 13.77
N PHE A 13 11.50 -3.79 13.23
CA PHE A 13 10.86 -4.52 12.15
C PHE A 13 9.52 -5.13 12.56
N GLU A 14 9.46 -5.81 13.71
CA GLU A 14 8.23 -6.46 14.19
C GLU A 14 7.15 -5.44 14.56
N GLU A 15 7.52 -4.31 15.16
CA GLU A 15 6.60 -3.19 15.41
C GLU A 15 5.98 -2.71 14.09
N ALA A 16 6.82 -2.43 13.08
CA ALA A 16 6.35 -1.95 11.79
C ALA A 16 5.52 -3.01 11.05
N ALA A 17 5.92 -4.29 11.11
CA ALA A 17 5.19 -5.39 10.50
C ALA A 17 3.82 -5.59 11.14
N SER A 18 3.74 -5.54 12.48
CA SER A 18 2.47 -5.61 13.21
C SER A 18 1.57 -4.43 12.87
N MET A 19 2.12 -3.21 12.80
CA MET A 19 1.37 -2.03 12.40
C MET A 19 0.80 -2.20 10.98
N GLU A 20 1.63 -2.64 10.04
CA GLU A 20 1.24 -2.81 8.64
C GLU A 20 0.16 -3.89 8.46
N VAL A 21 0.38 -5.07 9.04
CA VAL A 21 -0.51 -6.23 8.83
C VAL A 21 -1.82 -6.06 9.58
N CYS A 22 -1.80 -5.51 10.80
CA CYS A 22 -3.00 -5.46 11.63
C CYS A 22 -3.86 -4.22 11.35
N TYR A 23 -3.25 -3.09 10.98
CA TYR A 23 -3.95 -1.80 10.91
C TYR A 23 -4.00 -1.21 9.50
N PHE A 24 -2.91 -1.26 8.75
CA PHE A 24 -2.85 -0.65 7.43
C PHE A 24 -3.46 -1.56 6.35
N SER A 25 -2.93 -2.76 6.14
CA SER A 25 -3.37 -3.65 5.04
C SER A 25 -4.83 -4.07 5.16
N THR A 26 -5.32 -4.31 6.39
CA THR A 26 -6.72 -4.67 6.66
C THR A 26 -7.70 -3.56 6.25
N THR A 27 -7.35 -2.31 6.48
CA THR A 27 -8.18 -1.15 6.13
C THR A 27 -8.00 -0.73 4.68
N ALA A 28 -6.78 -0.83 4.15
CA ALA A 28 -6.48 -0.64 2.73
C ALA A 28 -7.27 -1.63 1.87
N TRP A 29 -7.34 -2.91 2.25
CA TRP A 29 -8.14 -3.92 1.55
C TRP A 29 -9.63 -3.56 1.54
N LYS A 30 -10.19 -3.13 2.68
CA LYS A 30 -11.60 -2.70 2.74
C LYS A 30 -11.86 -1.52 1.79
N TYR A 31 -10.97 -0.53 1.78
CA TYR A 31 -11.12 0.68 0.98
C TYR A 31 -10.95 0.39 -0.52
N CYS A 32 -9.81 -0.18 -0.92
CA CYS A 32 -9.50 -0.50 -2.31
C CYS A 32 -10.45 -1.57 -2.86
N GLY A 33 -10.77 -2.60 -2.06
CA GLY A 33 -11.70 -3.66 -2.45
C GLY A 33 -13.11 -3.13 -2.74
N ASP A 34 -13.59 -2.15 -1.96
CA ASP A 34 -14.88 -1.51 -2.22
C ASP A 34 -14.88 -0.69 -3.53
N ILE A 35 -13.81 0.04 -3.82
CA ILE A 35 -13.72 0.91 -4.99
C ILE A 35 -13.41 0.14 -6.28
N ILE A 36 -12.59 -0.92 -6.20
CA ILE A 36 -12.03 -1.60 -7.37
C ILE A 36 -12.70 -2.96 -7.57
N ILE A 37 -12.64 -3.84 -6.56
CA ILE A 37 -13.02 -5.24 -6.72
C ILE A 37 -14.54 -5.43 -6.78
N LYS A 38 -15.29 -4.76 -5.90
CA LYS A 38 -16.75 -4.91 -5.87
C LYS A 38 -17.42 -4.52 -7.20
N PRO A 39 -17.08 -3.39 -7.85
CA PRO A 39 -17.61 -3.09 -9.18
C PRO A 39 -17.30 -4.15 -10.23
N ILE A 40 -16.07 -4.69 -10.23
CA ILE A 40 -15.66 -5.75 -11.17
C ILE A 40 -16.49 -7.02 -10.96
N LEU A 41 -16.82 -7.36 -9.72
CA LEU A 41 -17.62 -8.53 -9.36
C LEU A 41 -19.13 -8.29 -9.41
N GLY A 42 -19.59 -7.09 -9.77
CA GLY A 42 -21.02 -6.73 -9.74
C GLY A 42 -21.62 -6.67 -8.33
N ILE A 43 -20.78 -6.56 -7.29
CA ILE A 43 -21.20 -6.42 -5.90
C ILE A 43 -21.45 -4.93 -5.61
N PRO A 44 -22.57 -4.56 -4.96
CA PRO A 44 -22.81 -3.17 -4.57
C PRO A 44 -21.74 -2.63 -3.62
N ARG A 45 -21.34 -1.37 -3.84
CA ARG A 45 -20.44 -0.64 -2.95
C ARG A 45 -21.13 -0.30 -1.64
N VAL A 46 -20.34 -0.03 -0.59
CA VAL A 46 -20.90 0.53 0.64
C VAL A 46 -21.40 1.95 0.41
N GLU A 47 -22.29 2.40 1.30
CA GLU A 47 -22.73 3.79 1.35
C GLU A 47 -21.55 4.74 1.59
N GLU A 48 -21.65 5.96 1.07
CA GLU A 48 -20.54 6.94 1.08
C GLU A 48 -20.04 7.26 2.50
N ASN A 49 -20.95 7.33 3.49
CA ASN A 49 -20.58 7.54 4.89
C ASN A 49 -19.74 6.38 5.46
N ALA A 50 -20.11 5.14 5.15
CA ALA A 50 -19.35 3.97 5.58
C ALA A 50 -17.97 3.90 4.88
N LEU A 51 -17.90 4.31 3.61
CA LEU A 51 -16.62 4.43 2.90
C LEU A 51 -15.73 5.50 3.54
N GLN A 52 -16.31 6.63 3.94
CA GLN A 52 -15.61 7.70 4.62
C GLN A 52 -15.08 7.25 6.00
N ASP A 53 -15.84 6.44 6.74
CA ASP A 53 -15.38 5.86 8.00
C ASP A 53 -14.19 4.92 7.80
N ILE A 54 -14.25 4.06 6.77
CA ILE A 54 -13.12 3.19 6.38
C ILE A 54 -11.89 4.04 6.01
N TRP A 55 -12.09 5.12 5.26
CA TRP A 55 -11.01 6.04 4.93
C TRP A 55 -10.41 6.71 6.16
N ASN A 56 -11.23 7.13 7.13
CA ASN A 56 -10.75 7.76 8.35
C ASN A 56 -9.89 6.78 9.18
N GLU A 57 -10.28 5.51 9.25
CA GLU A 57 -9.51 4.44 9.90
C GLU A 57 -8.16 4.23 9.18
N LEU A 58 -8.19 4.08 7.85
CA LEU A 58 -6.99 3.94 7.02
C LEU A 58 -6.05 5.14 7.14
N ASN A 59 -6.60 6.36 7.14
CA ASN A 59 -5.83 7.59 7.30
C ASN A 59 -5.17 7.67 8.69
N GLY A 60 -5.80 7.11 9.73
CA GLY A 60 -5.18 6.94 11.04
C GLY A 60 -3.94 6.04 10.98
N ALA A 61 -4.02 4.91 10.28
CA ALA A 61 -2.88 4.01 10.08
C ALA A 61 -1.76 4.67 9.26
N LEU A 62 -2.10 5.38 8.19
CA LEU A 62 -1.15 6.14 7.37
C LEU A 62 -0.40 7.21 8.18
N LYS A 63 -1.09 7.92 9.07
CA LYS A 63 -0.46 8.89 9.97
C LYS A 63 0.49 8.23 10.96
N ALA A 64 0.14 7.05 11.48
CA ALA A 64 1.04 6.29 12.34
C ALA A 64 2.31 5.84 11.59
N MET A 65 2.18 5.44 10.32
CA MET A 65 3.32 5.14 9.46
C MET A 65 4.20 6.35 9.19
N ASP A 66 3.59 7.49 8.91
CA ASP A 66 4.30 8.76 8.70
C ASP A 66 5.10 9.16 9.94
N GLU A 67 4.51 9.02 11.13
CA GLU A 67 5.19 9.25 12.41
C GLU A 67 6.37 8.29 12.61
N ILE A 68 6.22 7.00 12.31
CA ILE A 68 7.33 6.02 12.35
C ILE A 68 8.48 6.47 11.43
N LEU A 69 8.15 6.94 10.22
CA LEU A 69 9.10 7.41 9.22
C LEU A 69 9.68 8.80 9.52
N SER A 70 9.13 9.54 10.48
CA SER A 70 9.74 10.80 10.94
C SER A 70 11.12 10.57 11.57
N GLY A 71 11.31 9.41 12.22
CA GLY A 71 12.56 9.00 12.86
C GLY A 71 13.33 7.91 12.14
N ARG A 72 12.81 7.36 11.03
CA ARG A 72 13.37 6.20 10.33
C ARG A 72 13.47 6.44 8.83
N SER A 73 14.45 5.80 8.19
CA SER A 73 14.53 5.83 6.73
C SER A 73 13.49 4.89 6.11
N TYR A 74 13.35 3.69 6.66
CA TYR A 74 12.42 2.67 6.21
C TYR A 74 11.51 2.26 7.35
N LEU A 75 10.39 1.60 7.06
CA LEU A 75 9.40 1.26 8.09
C LEU A 75 10.03 0.40 9.20
N GLY A 76 10.84 -0.59 8.79
CA GLY A 76 11.58 -1.48 9.69
C GLY A 76 12.84 -0.89 10.32
N GLY A 77 13.19 0.37 10.05
CA GLY A 77 14.38 1.03 10.63
C GLY A 77 15.31 1.67 9.60
N LYS A 78 16.60 1.35 9.68
CA LYS A 78 17.65 1.99 8.86
C LYS A 78 17.80 1.38 7.47
N GLU A 79 17.43 0.12 7.31
CA GLU A 79 17.59 -0.65 6.08
C GLU A 79 16.24 -0.97 5.44
N PHE A 80 16.24 -1.18 4.12
CA PHE A 80 15.06 -1.64 3.39
C PHE A 80 14.76 -3.10 3.75
N THR A 81 13.53 -3.38 4.17
CA THR A 81 13.14 -4.71 4.66
C THR A 81 11.88 -5.22 3.98
N LEU A 82 11.41 -6.39 4.42
CA LEU A 82 10.23 -7.02 3.87
C LEU A 82 8.96 -6.20 4.16
N VAL A 83 8.92 -5.42 5.26
CA VAL A 83 7.78 -4.55 5.57
C VAL A 83 7.59 -3.44 4.55
N ASP A 84 8.68 -2.88 4.02
CA ASP A 84 8.59 -1.91 2.94
C ASP A 84 8.02 -2.57 1.68
N ILE A 85 8.48 -3.78 1.33
CA ILE A 85 8.07 -4.50 0.12
C ILE A 85 6.56 -4.72 0.07
N TRP A 86 5.96 -5.27 1.13
CA TRP A 86 4.52 -5.59 1.10
C TRP A 86 3.63 -4.36 1.34
N THR A 87 4.18 -3.25 1.85
CA THR A 87 3.48 -1.97 1.98
C THR A 87 3.31 -1.28 0.61
N MET A 88 4.33 -1.37 -0.25
CA MET A 88 4.40 -0.63 -1.51
C MET A 88 3.19 -0.83 -2.44
N PRO A 89 2.65 -2.05 -2.67
CA PRO A 89 1.45 -2.26 -3.48
C PRO A 89 0.24 -1.45 -3.00
N TRP A 90 -0.02 -1.42 -1.69
CA TRP A 90 -1.14 -0.68 -1.13
C TRP A 90 -0.95 0.83 -1.31
N VAL A 91 0.24 1.35 -1.04
CA VAL A 91 0.53 2.77 -1.22
C VAL A 91 0.38 3.18 -2.70
N SER A 92 0.91 2.37 -3.62
CA SER A 92 0.73 2.60 -5.07
C SER A 92 -0.74 2.70 -5.44
N GLN A 93 -1.55 1.74 -4.99
CA GLN A 93 -2.97 1.69 -5.30
C GLN A 93 -3.74 2.88 -4.71
N LEU A 94 -3.40 3.30 -3.50
CA LEU A 94 -4.02 4.48 -2.88
C LEU A 94 -3.63 5.78 -3.60
N ILE A 95 -2.39 5.87 -4.10
CA ILE A 95 -1.97 6.97 -4.98
C ILE A 95 -2.80 6.99 -6.25
N ASP A 96 -3.01 5.85 -6.90
CA ASP A 96 -3.82 5.77 -8.13
C ASP A 96 -5.28 6.21 -7.88
N LEU A 97 -5.83 5.88 -6.70
CA LEU A 97 -7.20 6.23 -6.32
C LEU A 97 -7.38 7.69 -5.89
N LYS A 98 -6.38 8.28 -5.23
CA LYS A 98 -6.50 9.63 -4.62
C LYS A 98 -5.77 10.72 -5.41
N GLY A 99 -4.80 10.36 -6.23
CA GLY A 99 -3.81 11.26 -6.80
C GLY A 99 -2.64 11.51 -5.86
N LEU A 100 -1.43 11.57 -6.42
CA LEU A 100 -0.16 11.64 -5.68
C LEU A 100 -0.12 12.77 -4.63
N ASP A 101 -0.37 14.01 -5.04
CA ASP A 101 -0.23 15.16 -4.14
C ASP A 101 -1.33 15.22 -3.08
N ILE A 102 -2.54 14.76 -3.41
CA ILE A 102 -3.66 14.70 -2.44
C ILE A 102 -3.38 13.63 -1.40
N PHE A 103 -2.91 12.45 -1.83
CA PHE A 103 -2.60 11.35 -0.93
C PHE A 103 -1.53 11.74 0.09
N PHE A 104 -0.48 12.46 -0.34
CA PHE A 104 0.65 12.82 0.50
C PHE A 104 0.54 14.18 1.21
N ALA A 105 -0.58 14.92 1.06
CA ALA A 105 -0.72 16.29 1.55
C ALA A 105 -0.34 16.45 3.04
N GLU A 106 -0.72 15.46 3.86
CA GLU A 106 -0.48 15.44 5.31
C GLU A 106 0.47 14.30 5.73
N LEU A 107 1.23 13.72 4.79
CA LEU A 107 2.09 12.55 5.00
C LEU A 107 3.49 12.75 4.40
N PRO A 108 4.24 13.78 4.86
CA PRO A 108 5.52 14.17 4.24
C PRO A 108 6.63 13.11 4.40
N HIS A 109 6.67 12.37 5.50
CA HIS A 109 7.69 11.35 5.73
C HIS A 109 7.40 10.09 4.91
N LEU A 110 6.14 9.72 4.80
CA LEU A 110 5.68 8.66 3.91
C LEU A 110 5.92 9.02 2.45
N ARG A 111 5.76 10.29 2.05
CA ARG A 111 6.14 10.77 0.71
C ARG A 111 7.62 10.54 0.44
N ASN A 112 8.49 10.98 1.36
CA ASN A 112 9.94 10.81 1.23
C ASN A 112 10.34 9.33 1.16
N TRP A 113 9.68 8.47 1.95
CA TRP A 113 9.84 7.02 1.85
C TRP A 113 9.43 6.51 0.47
N TRP A 114 8.25 6.89 -0.02
CA TRP A 114 7.72 6.45 -1.31
C TRP A 114 8.63 6.85 -2.47
N GLU A 115 9.08 8.11 -2.50
CA GLU A 115 10.01 8.63 -3.51
C GLU A 115 11.35 7.86 -3.50
N ARG A 116 11.75 7.29 -2.36
CA ARG A 116 12.94 6.43 -2.27
C ARG A 116 12.67 5.01 -2.73
N VAL A 117 11.62 4.36 -2.20
CA VAL A 117 11.38 2.93 -2.43
C VAL A 117 10.86 2.65 -3.84
N SER A 118 10.05 3.55 -4.41
CA SER A 118 9.50 3.40 -5.77
C SER A 118 10.55 3.52 -6.87
N LEU A 119 11.73 4.09 -6.57
CA LEU A 119 12.82 4.19 -7.54
C LEU A 119 13.61 2.88 -7.71
N ARG A 120 13.38 1.88 -6.85
CA ARG A 120 14.12 0.61 -6.87
C ARG A 120 13.84 -0.15 -8.18
N PRO A 121 14.88 -0.72 -8.85
CA PRO A 121 14.70 -1.45 -10.10
C PRO A 121 13.67 -2.57 -10.01
N ALA A 122 13.69 -3.36 -8.93
CA ALA A 122 12.75 -4.46 -8.73
C ALA A 122 11.28 -4.00 -8.62
N TRP A 123 11.04 -2.82 -8.05
CA TRP A 123 9.69 -2.26 -8.00
C TRP A 123 9.20 -1.83 -9.39
N LYS A 124 10.06 -1.13 -10.14
CA LYS A 124 9.75 -0.72 -11.52
C LYS A 124 9.47 -1.92 -12.43
N GLU A 125 10.26 -2.99 -12.28
CA GLU A 125 10.02 -4.25 -12.97
C GLU A 125 8.67 -4.86 -12.59
N ALA A 126 8.34 -4.92 -11.29
CA ALA A 126 7.05 -5.41 -10.83
C ALA A 126 5.86 -4.58 -11.37
N CYS A 127 5.98 -3.26 -11.42
CA CYS A 127 4.97 -2.39 -12.06
C CYS A 127 4.81 -2.71 -13.54
N GLY A 128 5.92 -2.87 -14.28
CA GLY A 128 5.87 -3.23 -15.71
C GLY A 128 5.16 -4.55 -15.95
N LEU A 129 5.45 -5.58 -15.15
CA LEU A 129 4.76 -6.87 -15.22
C LEU A 129 3.24 -6.74 -14.91
N MET A 130 2.88 -5.88 -13.97
CA MET A 130 1.47 -5.61 -13.65
C MET A 130 0.76 -4.89 -14.80
N ASP A 131 1.41 -3.91 -15.43
CA ASP A 131 0.87 -3.18 -16.58
C ASP A 131 0.59 -4.13 -17.75
N GLU A 132 1.54 -5.03 -18.05
CA GLU A 132 1.38 -6.10 -19.04
C GLU A 132 0.21 -7.03 -18.69
N ALA A 133 0.13 -7.49 -17.45
CA ALA A 133 -0.95 -8.37 -17.00
C ALA A 133 -2.33 -7.69 -17.12
N MET A 134 -2.43 -6.41 -16.72
CA MET A 134 -3.66 -5.65 -16.81
C MET A 134 -4.08 -5.40 -18.26
N GLU A 135 -3.13 -5.21 -19.18
CA GLU A 135 -3.42 -5.10 -20.60
C GLU A 135 -3.99 -6.40 -21.17
N VAL A 136 -3.40 -7.54 -20.84
CA VAL A 136 -3.94 -8.86 -21.22
C VAL A 136 -5.36 -9.05 -20.67
N MET A 137 -5.60 -8.68 -19.40
CA MET A 137 -6.94 -8.78 -18.81
C MET A 137 -7.96 -7.90 -19.53
N ARG A 138 -7.59 -6.67 -19.92
CA ARG A 138 -8.48 -5.78 -20.69
C ARG A 138 -8.82 -6.34 -22.07
N GLN A 139 -7.83 -6.88 -22.77
CA GLN A 139 -8.03 -7.49 -24.09
C GLN A 139 -8.96 -8.71 -24.00
N ASN A 140 -8.76 -9.58 -23.01
CA ASN A 140 -9.64 -10.73 -22.78
C ASN A 140 -11.08 -10.32 -22.45
N ALA A 141 -11.26 -9.29 -21.60
CA ALA A 141 -12.58 -8.77 -21.29
C ALA A 141 -13.29 -8.18 -22.53
N ALA A 142 -12.54 -7.54 -23.44
CA ALA A 142 -13.08 -6.99 -24.70
C ALA A 142 -13.47 -8.07 -25.72
N ASN A 143 -12.76 -9.20 -25.71
CA ASN A 143 -12.98 -10.30 -26.66
C ASN A 143 -14.02 -11.34 -26.19
N GLY A 144 -14.54 -11.19 -24.97
CA GLY A 144 -15.36 -12.21 -24.31
C GLY A 144 -14.47 -13.30 -23.70
N TRP A 145 -14.78 -13.72 -22.48
CA TRP A 145 -14.02 -14.74 -21.76
C TRP A 145 -14.13 -16.10 -22.47
N GLU A 146 -13.27 -16.37 -23.45
CA GLU A 146 -13.10 -17.72 -24.00
C GLU A 146 -12.31 -18.55 -22.97
N LEU A 147 -13.02 -19.45 -22.29
CA LEU A 147 -12.46 -20.56 -21.50
C LEU A 147 -12.21 -21.78 -22.39
#